data_AF-A0A940TCH9-F1
#
_entry.id   AF-A0A940TCH9-F1
#
_cell.length_a   1.000
_cell.length_b   1.000
_cell.length_c   1.000
_cell.angle_alpha   90.00
_cell.angle_beta   90.00
_cell.angle_gamma   90.00
#
_symmetry.space_group_name_H-M   'P 1'
#
loop_
_entity.id
_entity.type
_entity.pdbx_description
1 polymer ?
#
loop_
_entity_poly.entity_id
_entity_poly.type
_entity_poly.pdbx_seq_one_letter_code
_entity_poly.pdbx_strand_id
1 'polypeptide(L)'
;MTNEEKKSLAEELLRQKAKELGRLPRKDDFDEPTRSRIKAFLGPWPRALEAAGLKEPRPVAEKTVKRKKSAAKCKNQAVSAKQKLERRRARSEGAKASSTDETK
;
A
#
# COMPACT_ATOMS: atom_id res chain seq x y z
N MET A 1 -18.84 22.02 1.26
CA MET A 1 -18.86 20.89 0.31
C MET A 1 -18.76 19.58 1.06
N THR A 2 -19.87 18.87 1.12
CA THR A 2 -20.03 17.50 1.60
C THR A 2 -19.17 16.52 0.79
N ASN A 3 -18.99 15.31 1.30
CA ASN A 3 -18.23 14.27 0.60
C ASN A 3 -18.94 13.84 -0.70
N GLU A 4 -20.28 13.85 -0.71
CA GLU A 4 -21.09 13.50 -1.89
C GLU A 4 -20.85 14.45 -3.06
N GLU A 5 -20.86 15.77 -2.80
CA GLU A 5 -20.62 16.78 -3.83
C GLU A 5 -19.23 16.63 -4.46
N LYS A 6 -18.22 16.27 -3.65
CA LYS A 6 -16.85 16.05 -4.12
C LYS A 6 -16.72 14.79 -4.98
N LYS A 7 -17.47 13.73 -4.66
CA LYS A 7 -17.55 12.52 -5.49
C LYS A 7 -18.20 12.82 -6.83
N SER A 8 -19.34 13.51 -6.82
CA SER A 8 -20.05 13.90 -8.04
C SER A 8 -19.14 14.74 -8.96
N LEU A 9 -18.41 15.70 -8.38
CA LEU A 9 -17.45 16.51 -9.14
C LEU A 9 -16.33 15.64 -9.75
N ALA A 10 -15.83 14.64 -9.02
CA ALA A 10 -14.82 13.73 -9.54
C ALA A 10 -15.35 12.86 -10.70
N GLU A 11 -16.61 12.43 -10.64
CA GLU A 11 -17.26 11.69 -11.73
C GLU A 11 -17.45 12.58 -12.97
N GLU A 12 -17.87 13.82 -12.77
CA GLU A 12 -18.08 14.77 -13.85
C GLU A 12 -16.78 15.10 -14.59
N LEU A 13 -15.68 15.32 -13.86
CA LEU A 13 -14.35 15.52 -14.45
C LEU A 13 -13.92 14.33 -15.33
N LEU A 14 -14.19 13.10 -14.90
CA LEU A 14 -13.91 11.90 -15.69
C LEU A 14 -14.76 11.86 -16.96
N ARG A 15 -16.06 12.17 -16.86
CA ARG A 15 -16.99 12.19 -18.01
C ARG A 15 -16.62 13.29 -19.01
N GLN A 16 -16.27 14.48 -18.55
CA GLN A 16 -15.84 15.59 -19.41
C GLN A 16 -14.56 15.22 -20.15
N LYS A 17 -13.54 14.69 -19.45
CA LYS A 17 -12.28 14.30 -20.08
C LYS A 17 -12.46 13.15 -21.07
N ALA A 18 -13.35 12.21 -20.77
CA ALA A 18 -13.70 11.14 -21.71
C ALA A 18 -14.34 11.67 -22.99
N LYS A 19 -15.25 12.64 -22.88
CA LYS A 19 -15.88 13.30 -24.03
C LYS A 19 -14.86 14.09 -24.86
N GLU A 20 -13.96 14.81 -24.21
CA GLU A 20 -12.90 15.59 -24.87
C GLU A 20 -11.93 14.69 -25.65
N LEU A 21 -11.53 13.56 -25.06
CA LEU A 21 -10.57 12.64 -25.67
C LEU A 21 -11.20 11.66 -26.67
N GLY A 22 -12.52 11.49 -26.66
CA GLY A 22 -13.21 10.44 -27.44
C GLY A 22 -12.82 9.01 -27.06
N ARG A 23 -12.08 8.84 -25.96
CA ARG A 23 -11.59 7.56 -25.42
C ARG A 23 -11.69 7.54 -23.90
N LEU A 24 -11.51 6.36 -23.32
CA LEU A 24 -11.44 6.22 -21.87
C LEU A 24 -10.25 7.00 -21.30
N PRO A 25 -10.48 7.88 -20.31
CA PRO A 25 -9.42 8.65 -19.70
C PRO A 25 -8.54 7.75 -18.84
N ARG A 26 -7.22 7.85 -19.04
CA ARG A 26 -6.20 7.21 -18.22
C ARG A 26 -5.82 8.12 -17.06
N LYS A 27 -5.24 7.52 -16.03
CA LYS A 27 -4.70 8.24 -14.88
C LYS A 27 -3.64 9.28 -15.26
N ASP A 28 -2.94 9.06 -16.37
CA ASP A 28 -1.87 9.92 -16.87
C ASP A 28 -2.40 11.11 -17.69
N ASP A 29 -3.70 11.13 -18.00
CA ASP A 29 -4.38 12.24 -18.69
C ASP A 29 -4.78 13.38 -17.70
N PHE A 30 -4.42 13.24 -16.40
CA PHE A 30 -4.72 14.21 -15.34
C PHE A 30 -3.45 14.58 -14.55
N ASP A 31 -3.46 15.79 -13.98
CA ASP A 31 -2.43 16.23 -13.04
C ASP A 31 -2.43 15.36 -11.77
N GLU A 32 -1.25 15.17 -11.16
CA GLU A 32 -1.07 14.42 -9.92
C GLU A 32 -2.01 14.85 -8.77
N PRO A 33 -2.25 16.17 -8.50
CA PRO A 33 -3.23 16.59 -7.50
C PRO A 33 -4.66 16.18 -7.84
N THR A 34 -5.06 16.33 -9.11
CA THR A 34 -6.41 15.97 -9.60
C THR A 34 -6.62 14.46 -9.52
N ARG A 35 -5.63 13.69 -9.96
CA ARG A 35 -5.59 12.23 -9.85
C ARG A 35 -5.70 11.76 -8.40
N SER A 36 -4.96 12.38 -7.48
CA SER A 36 -5.00 12.05 -6.06
C SER A 36 -6.37 12.35 -5.44
N ARG A 37 -7.00 13.46 -5.85
CA ARG A 37 -8.35 13.84 -5.42
C ARG A 37 -9.41 12.84 -5.90
N ILE A 38 -9.40 12.51 -7.18
CA ILE A 38 -10.29 11.50 -7.77
C ILE A 38 -10.14 10.16 -7.03
N LYS A 39 -8.89 9.74 -6.79
CA LYS A 39 -8.59 8.51 -6.05
C LYS A 39 -9.09 8.54 -4.59
N ALA A 40 -9.03 9.68 -3.92
CA ALA A 40 -9.48 9.83 -2.55
C ALA A 40 -11.00 9.69 -2.42
N PHE A 41 -11.77 10.15 -3.41
CA PHE A 41 -13.23 10.14 -3.36
C PHE A 41 -13.87 8.91 -4.01
N LEU A 42 -13.39 8.52 -5.20
CA LEU A 42 -13.95 7.40 -5.97
C LEU A 42 -13.20 6.07 -5.73
N GLY A 43 -12.06 6.13 -5.04
CA GLY A 43 -11.25 4.96 -4.73
C GLY A 43 -10.34 4.54 -5.90
N PRO A 44 -10.09 3.24 -6.10
CA PRO A 44 -9.16 2.78 -7.13
C PRO A 44 -9.67 3.13 -8.54
N TRP A 45 -8.76 3.48 -9.45
CA TRP A 45 -9.09 3.97 -10.80
C TRP A 45 -10.15 3.17 -11.58
N PRO A 46 -10.14 1.82 -11.58
CA PRO A 46 -11.20 1.05 -12.24
C PRO A 46 -12.59 1.33 -11.67
N ARG A 47 -12.70 1.48 -10.35
CA ARG A 47 -13.96 1.80 -9.65
C ARG A 47 -14.42 3.22 -9.95
N ALA A 48 -13.47 4.15 -10.12
CA ALA A 48 -13.78 5.51 -10.54
C ALA A 48 -14.38 5.56 -11.95
N LEU A 49 -13.88 4.72 -12.87
CA LEU A 49 -14.44 4.60 -14.22
C LEU A 49 -15.83 3.92 -14.22
N GLU A 50 -16.06 2.95 -13.35
CA GLU A 50 -17.38 2.34 -13.11
C GLU A 50 -18.37 3.37 -12.55
N ALA A 51 -17.96 4.16 -11.55
CA ALA A 51 -18.77 5.23 -10.96
C ALA A 51 -19.14 6.32 -11.99
N ALA A 52 -18.18 6.70 -12.84
CA ALA A 52 -18.41 7.63 -13.94
C ALA A 52 -19.27 7.04 -15.08
N GLY A 53 -19.69 5.78 -15.01
CA GLY A 53 -20.46 5.10 -16.07
C GLY A 53 -19.72 4.98 -17.39
N LEU A 54 -18.39 5.15 -17.39
CA LEU A 54 -17.54 5.05 -18.57
C LEU A 54 -17.19 3.60 -18.91
N LYS A 55 -17.27 2.72 -17.91
CA LYS A 55 -16.98 1.29 -18.04
C LYS A 55 -18.17 0.49 -17.55
N GLU A 56 -18.64 -0.45 -18.35
CA GLU A 56 -19.58 -1.46 -17.88
C GLU A 56 -18.96 -2.23 -16.71
N PRO A 57 -19.71 -2.44 -15.61
CA PRO A 57 -19.24 -3.26 -14.52
C PRO A 57 -18.95 -4.65 -15.08
N ARG A 58 -17.71 -5.11 -14.97
CA ARG A 58 -17.38 -6.48 -15.37
C ARG A 58 -18.30 -7.41 -14.57
N PRO A 59 -18.95 -8.42 -15.18
CA PRO A 59 -19.66 -9.42 -14.39
C PRO A 59 -18.66 -10.01 -13.40
N VAL A 60 -18.94 -9.78 -12.12
CA VAL A 60 -18.08 -10.20 -11.03
C VAL A 60 -18.15 -11.72 -10.97
N ALA A 61 -17.23 -12.40 -11.64
CA ALA A 61 -16.81 -13.69 -11.12
C ALA A 61 -16.35 -13.41 -9.69
N GLU A 62 -17.04 -13.97 -8.69
CA GLU A 62 -16.78 -13.80 -7.27
C GLU A 62 -15.34 -14.19 -6.91
N LYS A 63 -14.40 -13.27 -7.11
CA LYS A 63 -13.00 -13.48 -6.72
C LYS A 63 -12.87 -13.10 -5.26
N THR A 64 -13.31 -14.06 -4.47
CA THR A 64 -12.82 -14.47 -3.15
C THR A 64 -11.84 -13.50 -2.48
N VAL A 65 -12.28 -13.07 -1.29
CA VAL A 65 -11.56 -12.43 -0.19
C VAL A 65 -10.15 -13.01 0.02
N LYS A 66 -9.15 -12.57 -0.77
CA LYS A 66 -7.74 -12.94 -0.57
C LYS A 66 -6.85 -11.71 -0.52
N ARG A 67 -7.17 -10.76 0.37
CA ARG A 67 -6.23 -9.72 0.83
C ARG A 67 -6.12 -9.72 2.35
N LYS A 68 -5.74 -10.87 2.91
CA LYS A 68 -5.06 -10.97 4.22
C LYS A 68 -3.68 -11.60 4.02
N LYS A 69 -2.77 -10.92 3.32
CA LYS A 69 -1.34 -11.30 3.27
C LYS A 69 -0.47 -10.04 3.30
N SER A 70 -0.37 -9.41 4.46
CA SER A 70 0.75 -8.49 4.78
C SER A 70 1.02 -8.34 6.28
N ALA A 71 0.10 -8.71 7.17
CA ALA A 71 0.32 -8.61 8.63
C ALA A 71 1.19 -9.74 9.24
N ALA A 72 1.49 -10.83 8.52
CA ALA A 72 2.26 -11.96 9.08
C ALA A 72 3.79 -11.84 8.92
N LYS A 73 4.30 -10.83 8.20
CA LYS A 73 5.76 -10.70 7.95
C LYS A 73 6.53 -10.01 9.09
N CYS A 74 5.86 -9.31 10.01
CA CYS A 74 6.56 -8.56 11.07
C CYS A 74 6.91 -9.39 12.32
N LYS A 75 6.21 -10.50 12.60
CA LYS A 75 6.39 -11.22 13.88
C LYS A 75 7.66 -12.09 13.93
N ASN A 76 8.13 -12.62 12.80
CA ASN A 76 9.34 -13.46 12.77
C ASN A 76 10.67 -12.66 12.74
N GLN A 77 10.63 -11.33 12.60
CA GLN A 77 11.85 -10.52 12.65
C GLN A 77 12.36 -10.27 14.08
N ALA A 78 11.47 -10.23 15.08
CA ALA A 78 11.82 -9.86 16.45
C ALA A 78 12.65 -10.94 17.19
N VAL A 79 12.38 -12.23 16.92
CA VAL A 79 13.08 -13.35 17.58
C VAL A 79 14.55 -13.49 17.12
N SER A 80 14.85 -13.13 15.87
CA SER A 80 16.21 -13.14 15.34
C SER A 80 17.12 -12.09 16.00
N ALA A 81 16.56 -10.92 16.34
CA ALA A 81 17.33 -9.84 16.96
C ALA A 81 17.82 -10.19 18.38
N LYS A 82 16.96 -10.83 19.21
CA LYS A 82 17.35 -11.24 20.57
C LYS A 82 18.39 -12.35 20.57
N GLN A 83 18.18 -13.40 19.76
CA GLN A 83 19.12 -14.51 19.63
C GLN A 83 20.50 -14.04 19.12
N LYS A 84 20.53 -13.07 18.19
CA LYS A 84 21.79 -12.52 17.66
C LYS A 84 22.56 -11.69 18.70
N LEU A 85 21.87 -10.96 19.58
CA LEU A 85 22.53 -10.20 20.65
C LEU A 85 23.11 -11.14 21.72
N GLU A 86 22.36 -12.17 22.11
CA GLU A 86 22.77 -13.14 23.13
C GLU A 86 24.00 -13.94 22.68
N ARG A 87 24.04 -14.33 21.40
CA ARG A 87 25.20 -15.01 20.79
C ARG A 87 26.45 -14.14 20.73
N ARG A 88 26.32 -12.81 20.60
CA ARG A 88 27.44 -11.85 20.67
C ARG A 88 27.93 -11.68 22.11
N ARG A 89 27.02 -11.62 23.08
CA ARG A 89 27.34 -11.50 24.50
C ARG A 89 28.09 -12.74 25.02
N ALA A 90 27.62 -13.94 24.68
CA ALA A 90 28.31 -15.19 25.02
C ALA A 90 29.73 -15.25 24.43
N ARG A 91 29.93 -14.70 23.21
CA ARG A 91 31.26 -14.63 22.58
C ARG A 91 32.19 -13.64 23.28
N SER A 92 31.68 -12.52 23.80
CA SER A 92 32.48 -11.55 24.57
C SER A 92 32.80 -12.03 25.99
N GLU A 93 31.90 -12.78 26.62
CA GLU A 93 32.12 -13.33 27.97
C GLU A 93 33.13 -14.49 27.95
N GLY A 94 33.12 -15.32 26.91
CA GLY A 94 34.16 -16.35 26.69
C GLY A 94 35.55 -15.77 26.42
N ALA A 95 35.65 -14.56 25.84
CA ALA A 95 36.94 -13.90 25.60
C ALA A 95 37.51 -13.21 26.86
N LYS A 96 36.67 -12.85 27.84
CA LYS A 96 37.13 -12.26 29.11
C LYS A 96 37.55 -13.29 30.16
N ALA A 97 37.04 -14.52 30.09
CA ALA A 97 37.40 -15.60 31.02
C ALA A 97 38.79 -16.21 30.78
N SER A 98 39.45 -15.88 29.65
CA SER A 98 40.77 -16.42 29.29
C SER A 98 41.94 -15.45 29.56
N SER A 99 41.70 -14.31 30.21
CA SER A 99 42.72 -13.25 30.44
C SER A 99 42.96 -12.93 31.93
N THR A 100 42.55 -13.81 32.83
CA THR A 100 42.90 -13.72 34.27
C THR A 100 43.46 -15.06 34.73
N ASP A 101 44.57 -15.46 34.13
CA ASP A 101 45.49 -16.41 34.75
C ASP A 101 46.91 -15.95 34.42
N GLU A 102 47.80 -16.04 35.41
CA GLU A 102 49.19 -15.58 35.43
C GLU A 102 49.45 -14.06 35.52
N THR A 103 49.69 -13.59 36.74
CA THR A 103 51.03 -13.04 37.05
C THR A 103 51.37 -13.31 38.51
N LYS A 104 52.36 -14.18 38.71
CA LYS A 104 53.06 -14.43 39.97
C LYS A 104 54.21 -13.44 40.13
#